data_AF-A0A7C4ZQB8-F1
#
_entry.id   AF-A0A7C4ZQB8-F1
#
_cell.length_a   1.000
_cell.length_b   1.000
_cell.length_c   1.000
_cell.angle_alpha   90.00
_cell.angle_beta   90.00
_cell.angle_gamma   90.00
#
_symmetry.space_group_name_H-M   'P 1'
#
loop_
_entity.id
_entity.type
_entity.pdbx_description
1 polymer ?
#
loop_
_entity_poly.entity_id
_entity_poly.type
_entity_poly.pdbx_seq_one_letter_code
_entity_poly.pdbx_strand_id
1 'polypeptide(L)'
;MSTLPTVPIFAGQATISIQAPVEVVYDYLLDFTKHPQWVKNISKVQPLNNGPIGVGSQFKASEFTPPVSFLKMITATLHYAISTFSGTKSYSLAEITTLEPHRHIAWTGRLPRGNGDFNRSEWEIVLEPQGATTQVTQCFRFSPQTERARHMLEALGGTAGLSEACLVNLERLKYILEGEVIKTLSQSSRPTVSN
;
A
#
# COMPACT_ATOMS: atom_id res chain seq x y z
N MET A 1 32.23 23.34 -4.11
CA MET A 1 30.86 22.84 -4.34
C MET A 1 30.66 21.64 -3.44
N SER A 2 29.88 21.78 -2.36
CA SER A 2 29.61 20.67 -1.44
C SER A 2 28.52 19.81 -2.08
N THR A 3 28.86 18.59 -2.50
CA THR A 3 27.88 17.59 -2.94
C THR A 3 27.04 17.23 -1.72
N LEU A 4 25.78 17.66 -1.69
CA LEU A 4 24.85 17.21 -0.65
C LEU A 4 24.86 15.67 -0.67
N PRO A 5 24.99 15.00 0.48
CA PRO A 5 25.00 13.55 0.53
C PRO A 5 23.71 13.02 -0.09
N THR A 6 23.84 12.18 -1.12
CA THR A 6 22.70 11.49 -1.73
C THR A 6 22.07 10.58 -0.69
N VAL A 7 20.88 10.93 -0.26
CA VAL A 7 20.11 10.11 0.68
C VAL A 7 19.76 8.78 -0.01
N PRO A 8 20.02 7.62 0.62
CA PRO A 8 19.75 6.33 0.00
C PRO A 8 18.24 6.15 -0.24
N ILE A 9 17.91 5.61 -1.40
CA ILE A 9 16.55 5.31 -1.83
C ILE A 9 16.33 3.81 -1.74
N PHE A 10 15.21 3.41 -1.13
CA PHE A 10 14.80 2.01 -1.03
C PHE A 10 13.67 1.78 -2.02
N ALA A 11 13.95 1.10 -3.13
CA ALA A 11 12.97 0.85 -4.18
C ALA A 11 12.94 -0.61 -4.56
N GLY A 12 11.75 -1.12 -4.85
CA GLY A 12 11.53 -2.52 -5.22
C GLY A 12 10.11 -2.75 -5.70
N GLN A 13 9.80 -4.00 -5.97
CA GLN A 13 8.46 -4.41 -6.39
C GLN A 13 8.13 -5.82 -5.89
N ALA A 14 6.87 -6.20 -6.01
CA ALA A 14 6.36 -7.56 -5.87
C ALA A 14 5.25 -7.79 -6.89
N THR A 15 5.12 -9.03 -7.40
CA THR A 15 4.15 -9.38 -8.44
C THR A 15 3.41 -10.66 -8.08
N ILE A 16 2.11 -10.71 -8.37
CA ILE A 16 1.27 -11.90 -8.22
C ILE A 16 0.26 -12.01 -9.38
N SER A 17 -0.27 -13.20 -9.62
CA SER A 17 -1.43 -13.40 -10.50
C SER A 17 -2.70 -13.63 -9.66
N ILE A 18 -3.76 -12.88 -9.94
CA ILE A 18 -5.07 -12.97 -9.28
C ILE A 18 -6.08 -13.52 -10.28
N GLN A 19 -6.82 -14.57 -9.92
CA GLN A 19 -7.88 -15.18 -10.71
C GLN A 19 -9.16 -14.31 -10.65
N ALA A 20 -9.06 -13.09 -11.15
CA ALA A 20 -10.14 -12.14 -11.30
C ALA A 20 -9.93 -11.29 -12.56
N PRO A 21 -11.01 -10.90 -13.27
CA PRO A 21 -10.94 -9.91 -14.34
C PRO A 21 -10.36 -8.59 -13.86
N VAL A 22 -9.66 -7.87 -14.75
CA VAL A 22 -8.91 -6.65 -14.39
C VAL A 22 -9.83 -5.53 -13.89
N GLU A 23 -11.08 -5.49 -14.38
CA GLU A 23 -12.10 -4.53 -13.95
C GLU A 23 -12.40 -4.71 -12.45
N VAL A 24 -12.56 -5.96 -12.00
CA VAL A 24 -12.82 -6.29 -10.59
C VAL A 24 -11.63 -5.89 -9.72
N VAL A 25 -10.40 -6.20 -10.17
CA VAL A 25 -9.18 -5.85 -9.43
C VAL A 25 -9.02 -4.33 -9.34
N TYR A 26 -9.19 -3.62 -10.46
CA TYR A 26 -9.05 -2.17 -10.54
C TYR A 26 -10.10 -1.46 -9.68
N ASP A 27 -11.38 -1.81 -9.80
CA ASP A 27 -12.46 -1.19 -9.04
C ASP A 27 -12.28 -1.38 -7.53
N TYR A 28 -11.80 -2.56 -7.12
CA TYR A 28 -11.48 -2.81 -5.72
C TYR A 28 -10.32 -1.94 -5.22
N LEU A 29 -9.24 -1.83 -6.01
CA LEU A 29 -8.05 -1.05 -5.66
C LEU A 29 -8.29 0.46 -5.68
N LEU A 30 -9.16 0.94 -6.57
CA LEU A 30 -9.56 2.34 -6.69
C LEU A 30 -10.24 2.85 -5.41
N ASP A 31 -10.93 1.97 -4.69
CA ASP A 31 -11.47 2.29 -3.36
C ASP A 31 -10.37 2.19 -2.29
N PHE A 32 -9.64 3.29 -2.11
CA PHE A 32 -8.58 3.40 -1.11
C PHE A 32 -9.07 3.14 0.33
N THR A 33 -10.38 3.26 0.60
CA THR A 33 -10.95 2.96 1.93
C THR A 33 -10.95 1.47 2.26
N LYS A 34 -10.84 0.60 1.24
CA LYS A 34 -10.72 -0.86 1.40
C LYS A 34 -9.29 -1.33 1.61
N HIS A 35 -8.28 -0.48 1.45
CA HIS A 35 -6.87 -0.86 1.61
C HIS A 35 -6.53 -1.51 2.97
N PRO A 36 -7.11 -1.10 4.12
CA PRO A 36 -6.90 -1.78 5.41
C PRO A 36 -7.28 -3.27 5.42
N GLN A 37 -8.12 -3.72 4.48
CA GLN A 37 -8.54 -5.11 4.40
C GLN A 37 -7.41 -6.03 3.92
N TRP A 38 -6.45 -5.52 3.15
CA TRP A 38 -5.34 -6.30 2.59
C TRP A 38 -3.95 -5.79 2.98
N VAL A 39 -3.81 -4.51 3.33
CA VAL A 39 -2.56 -3.92 3.82
C VAL A 39 -2.48 -4.01 5.35
N LYS A 40 -1.65 -4.93 5.86
CA LYS A 40 -1.69 -5.33 7.28
C LYS A 40 -1.25 -4.24 8.28
N ASN A 41 -0.45 -3.26 7.85
CA ASN A 41 0.02 -2.15 8.68
C ASN A 41 -0.89 -0.91 8.64
N ILE A 42 -1.98 -0.92 7.87
CA ILE A 42 -2.94 0.17 7.81
C ILE A 42 -4.22 -0.24 8.54
N SER A 43 -4.66 0.60 9.47
CA SER A 43 -5.86 0.38 10.27
C SER A 43 -7.10 1.02 9.67
N LYS A 44 -6.91 2.18 9.04
CA LYS A 44 -7.99 3.01 8.53
C LYS A 44 -7.44 3.92 7.44
N VAL A 45 -8.22 4.10 6.38
CA VAL A 45 -7.98 5.13 5.36
C VAL A 45 -9.20 6.03 5.30
N GLN A 46 -8.99 7.35 5.33
CA GLN A 46 -10.05 8.36 5.28
C GLN A 46 -9.78 9.34 4.14
N PRO A 47 -10.76 9.62 3.26
CA PRO A 47 -10.62 10.70 2.28
C PRO A 47 -10.53 12.05 3.00
N LEU A 48 -9.72 12.95 2.47
CA LEU A 48 -9.56 14.32 2.97
C LEU A 48 -10.27 15.36 2.08
N ASN A 49 -10.56 15.00 0.84
CA ASN A 49 -11.33 15.81 -0.09
C ASN A 49 -12.75 15.26 -0.24
N ASN A 50 -13.70 16.14 -0.57
CA ASN A 50 -15.04 15.74 -0.96
C ASN A 50 -15.08 15.49 -2.48
N GLY A 51 -15.83 14.48 -2.92
CA GLY A 51 -16.10 14.21 -4.34
C GLY A 51 -15.61 12.85 -4.82
N PRO A 52 -15.74 12.57 -6.14
CA PRO A 52 -15.25 11.35 -6.76
C PRO A 52 -13.74 11.21 -6.61
N ILE A 53 -13.25 9.97 -6.53
CA ILE A 53 -11.81 9.66 -6.50
C ILE A 53 -11.21 9.99 -7.86
N GLY A 54 -10.12 10.76 -7.85
CA GLY A 54 -9.40 11.23 -9.03
C GLY A 54 -7.95 11.59 -8.72
N VAL A 55 -7.16 11.94 -9.74
CA VAL A 55 -5.82 12.53 -9.54
C VAL A 55 -5.92 13.78 -8.66
N GLY A 56 -5.01 13.90 -7.69
CA GLY A 56 -5.02 14.94 -6.66
C GLY A 56 -5.90 14.64 -5.45
N SER A 57 -6.65 13.53 -5.44
CA SER A 57 -7.40 13.11 -4.24
C SER A 57 -6.44 12.73 -3.12
N GLN A 58 -6.70 13.23 -1.92
CA GLN A 58 -5.87 12.99 -0.74
C GLN A 58 -6.57 12.11 0.28
N PHE A 59 -5.76 11.28 0.93
CA PHE A 59 -6.21 10.35 1.96
C PHE A 59 -5.31 10.43 3.18
N LYS A 60 -5.89 10.17 4.35
CA LYS A 60 -5.18 9.96 5.60
C LYS A 60 -5.22 8.48 5.95
N ALA A 61 -4.07 7.84 5.99
CA ALA A 61 -3.93 6.44 6.42
C ALA A 61 -3.39 6.39 7.86
N SER A 62 -4.13 5.76 8.76
CA SER A 62 -3.70 5.55 10.14
C SER A 62 -2.93 4.23 10.21
N GLU A 63 -1.65 4.31 10.58
CA GLU A 63 -0.72 3.18 10.53
C GLU A 63 -0.47 2.60 11.92
N PHE A 64 -0.29 1.28 11.98
CA PHE A 64 0.26 0.60 13.14
C PHE A 64 1.67 0.09 12.85
N THR A 65 2.40 -0.28 13.90
CA THR A 65 3.68 -0.96 13.76
C THR A 65 3.53 -2.19 12.85
N PRO A 66 4.40 -2.35 11.84
CA PRO A 66 4.29 -3.42 10.87
C PRO A 66 4.39 -4.80 11.53
N PRO A 67 3.72 -5.81 10.96
CA PRO A 67 3.64 -7.16 11.51
C PRO A 67 4.90 -7.97 11.18
N VAL A 68 6.01 -7.63 11.81
CA VAL A 68 7.27 -8.35 11.70
C VAL A 68 7.39 -9.41 12.81
N SER A 69 8.32 -10.36 12.65
CA SER A 69 8.62 -11.36 13.70
C SER A 69 8.93 -10.67 15.03
N PHE A 70 8.62 -11.32 16.16
CA PHE A 70 8.66 -10.71 17.50
C PHE A 70 9.96 -9.95 17.82
N LEU A 71 11.13 -10.47 17.43
CA LEU A 71 12.42 -9.79 17.61
C LEU A 71 12.56 -8.53 16.74
N LYS A 72 12.15 -8.59 15.46
CA LYS A 72 12.13 -7.42 14.56
C LYS A 72 11.07 -6.40 15.00
N MET A 73 9.99 -6.86 15.63
CA MET A 73 8.92 -6.01 16.16
C MET A 73 9.44 -5.15 17.30
N ILE A 74 10.24 -5.70 18.21
CA ILE A 74 10.84 -4.94 19.32
C ILE A 74 11.67 -3.77 18.77
N THR A 75 12.56 -4.02 17.80
CA THR A 75 13.44 -2.98 17.24
C THR A 75 12.66 -1.95 16.41
N ALA A 76 11.74 -2.39 15.55
CA ALA A 76 10.90 -1.50 14.75
C ALA A 76 9.95 -0.66 15.62
N THR A 77 9.38 -1.27 16.67
CA THR A 77 8.54 -0.58 17.66
C THR A 77 9.35 0.41 18.49
N LEU A 78 10.60 0.08 18.86
CA LEU A 78 11.48 1.01 19.57
C LEU A 78 11.73 2.27 18.71
N HIS A 79 12.06 2.10 17.42
CA HIS A 79 12.24 3.22 16.50
C HIS A 79 10.95 4.00 16.25
N TYR A 80 9.82 3.32 16.08
CA TYR A 80 8.51 3.96 15.88
C TYR A 80 8.07 4.74 17.13
N ALA A 81 8.16 4.14 18.32
CA ALA A 81 7.84 4.77 19.59
C ALA A 81 8.77 5.96 19.87
N ILE A 82 10.08 5.83 19.68
CA ILE A 82 11.02 6.95 19.79
C ILE A 82 10.70 8.04 18.75
N SER A 83 10.21 7.67 17.57
CA SER A 83 9.82 8.63 16.54
C SER A 83 8.57 9.42 16.93
N THR A 84 7.55 8.78 17.52
CA THR A 84 6.32 9.44 17.97
C THR A 84 6.59 10.36 19.17
N PHE A 85 7.46 9.98 20.10
CA PHE A 85 7.97 10.90 21.13
C PHE A 85 8.74 12.10 20.55
N SER A 86 9.27 11.97 19.33
CA SER A 86 10.00 13.03 18.62
C SER A 86 9.15 13.82 17.60
N GLY A 87 7.82 13.72 17.69
CA GLY A 87 6.87 14.52 16.92
C GLY A 87 6.41 13.92 15.58
N THR A 88 6.74 12.66 15.27
CA THR A 88 6.17 11.96 14.11
C THR A 88 4.69 11.67 14.35
N LYS A 89 3.85 11.95 13.36
CA LYS A 89 2.41 11.66 13.44
C LYS A 89 2.15 10.16 13.25
N SER A 90 1.09 9.64 13.85
CA SER A 90 0.67 8.23 13.71
C SER A 90 -0.12 7.95 12.43
N TYR A 91 -0.02 8.82 11.43
CA TYR A 91 -0.72 8.71 10.17
C TYR A 91 0.19 9.18 9.04
N SER A 92 0.01 8.58 7.87
CA SER A 92 0.55 9.08 6.61
C SER A 92 -0.54 9.80 5.81
N LEU A 93 -0.09 10.69 4.94
CA LEU A 93 -0.90 11.36 3.94
C LEU A 93 -0.56 10.75 2.59
N ALA A 94 -1.58 10.30 1.86
CA ALA A 94 -1.45 9.82 0.50
C ALA A 94 -2.12 10.78 -0.47
N GLU A 95 -1.55 10.92 -1.67
CA GLU A 95 -2.11 11.73 -2.76
C GLU A 95 -2.00 10.98 -4.07
N ILE A 96 -3.13 10.76 -4.74
CA ILE A 96 -3.19 10.06 -6.02
C ILE A 96 -2.53 10.91 -7.11
N THR A 97 -1.54 10.33 -7.80
CA THR A 97 -0.82 10.99 -8.88
C THR A 97 -1.23 10.48 -10.27
N THR A 98 -1.66 9.23 -10.37
CA THR A 98 -2.04 8.61 -11.66
C THR A 98 -3.22 7.67 -11.47
N LEU A 99 -4.20 7.75 -12.39
CA LEU A 99 -5.28 6.77 -12.56
C LEU A 99 -5.47 6.49 -14.04
N GLU A 100 -5.02 5.34 -14.50
CA GLU A 100 -5.30 4.81 -15.83
C GLU A 100 -6.21 3.59 -15.67
N PRO A 101 -7.48 3.67 -16.11
CA PRO A 101 -8.44 2.59 -15.97
C PRO A 101 -7.87 1.24 -16.38
N HIS A 102 -8.00 0.25 -15.50
CA HIS A 102 -7.59 -1.15 -15.72
C HIS A 102 -6.10 -1.36 -16.03
N ARG A 103 -5.24 -0.37 -15.76
CA ARG A 103 -3.82 -0.45 -16.11
C ARG A 103 -2.89 0.01 -15.00
N HIS A 104 -3.17 1.16 -14.39
CA HIS A 104 -2.19 1.80 -13.52
C HIS A 104 -2.84 2.69 -12.47
N ILE A 105 -2.42 2.54 -11.22
CA ILE A 105 -2.78 3.41 -10.10
C ILE A 105 -1.48 3.82 -9.42
N ALA A 106 -1.23 5.12 -9.26
CA ALA A 106 -0.05 5.62 -8.55
C ALA A 106 -0.43 6.69 -7.53
N TRP A 107 0.33 6.73 -6.43
CA TRP A 107 0.18 7.76 -5.40
C TRP A 107 1.51 8.03 -4.70
N THR A 108 1.62 9.24 -4.15
CA THR A 108 2.68 9.56 -3.19
C THR A 108 2.18 9.38 -1.77
N GLY A 109 3.10 9.09 -0.85
CA GLY A 109 2.86 8.99 0.58
C GLY A 109 3.85 9.86 1.35
N ARG A 110 3.40 10.49 2.43
CA ARG A 110 4.21 11.33 3.31
C ARG A 110 3.87 11.01 4.76
N LEU A 111 4.88 10.80 5.59
CA LEU A 111 4.71 10.61 7.03
C LEU A 111 5.14 11.89 7.77
N PRO A 112 4.21 12.76 8.23
CA PRO A 112 4.56 14.09 8.73
C PRO A 112 5.33 14.05 10.06
N ARG A 113 6.28 14.98 10.22
CA ARG A 113 7.04 15.21 11.46
C ARG A 113 7.41 16.69 11.62
N GLY A 114 6.82 17.36 12.60
CA GLY A 114 7.02 18.81 12.79
C GLY A 114 6.64 19.60 11.53
N ASN A 115 7.55 20.44 11.03
CA ASN A 115 7.37 21.22 9.79
C ASN A 115 7.86 20.50 8.53
N GLY A 116 8.24 19.22 8.62
CA GLY A 116 8.73 18.43 7.50
C GLY A 116 8.16 17.02 7.51
N ASP A 117 8.84 16.12 6.81
CA ASP A 117 8.47 14.73 6.69
C ASP A 117 9.49 13.86 7.45
N PHE A 118 9.02 12.77 8.05
CA PHE A 118 9.89 11.69 8.54
C PHE A 118 10.34 10.79 7.40
N ASN A 119 9.41 10.46 6.50
CA ASN A 119 9.63 9.62 5.33
C ASN A 119 8.71 10.06 4.18
N ARG A 120 9.18 9.87 2.94
CA ARG A 120 8.39 10.01 1.71
C ARG A 120 8.36 8.69 0.98
N SER A 121 7.27 8.41 0.30
CA SER A 121 7.11 7.21 -0.50
C SER A 121 6.42 7.53 -1.82
N GLU A 122 6.76 6.80 -2.86
CA GLU A 122 5.98 6.68 -4.09
C GLU A 122 5.54 5.22 -4.21
N TRP A 123 4.32 5.02 -4.67
CA TRP A 123 3.70 3.72 -4.82
C TRP A 123 3.01 3.63 -6.17
N GLU A 124 3.11 2.47 -6.79
CA GLU A 124 2.43 2.16 -8.04
C GLU A 124 1.84 0.76 -7.96
N ILE A 125 0.67 0.59 -8.57
CA ILE A 125 0.10 -0.72 -8.90
C ILE A 125 -0.11 -0.77 -10.41
N VAL A 126 0.57 -1.70 -11.07
CA VAL A 126 0.43 -2.00 -12.49
C VAL A 126 -0.40 -3.26 -12.65
N LEU A 127 -1.37 -3.20 -13.56
CA LEU A 127 -2.31 -4.28 -13.86
C LEU A 127 -2.14 -4.73 -15.31
N GLU A 128 -1.92 -6.02 -15.52
CA GLU A 128 -1.78 -6.63 -16.83
C GLU A 128 -2.81 -7.75 -17.00
N PRO A 129 -3.86 -7.54 -17.84
CA PRO A 129 -4.89 -8.55 -18.04
C PRO A 129 -4.36 -9.78 -18.81
N GLN A 130 -4.76 -10.97 -18.37
CA GLN A 130 -4.38 -12.27 -18.92
C GLN A 130 -5.63 -13.18 -19.03
N GLY A 131 -6.62 -12.73 -19.81
CA GLY A 131 -7.91 -13.42 -19.92
C GLY A 131 -8.75 -13.26 -18.64
N ALA A 132 -9.04 -14.36 -17.95
CA ALA A 132 -9.79 -14.35 -16.68
C ALA A 132 -8.93 -14.07 -15.43
N THR A 133 -7.64 -13.81 -15.65
CA THR A 133 -6.62 -13.58 -14.61
C THR A 133 -6.01 -12.20 -14.84
N THR A 134 -5.57 -11.55 -13.77
CA THR A 134 -4.83 -10.28 -13.83
C THR A 134 -3.48 -10.46 -13.15
N GLN A 135 -2.39 -10.11 -13.83
CA GLN A 135 -1.09 -9.95 -13.19
C GLN A 135 -1.04 -8.57 -12.53
N VAL A 136 -0.73 -8.55 -11.23
CA VAL A 136 -0.69 -7.35 -10.39
C VAL A 136 0.72 -7.16 -9.89
N THR A 137 1.33 -6.03 -10.22
CA THR A 137 2.66 -5.64 -9.74
C THR A 137 2.54 -4.42 -8.86
N GLN A 138 2.99 -4.51 -7.61
CA GLN A 138 3.10 -3.37 -6.70
C GLN A 138 4.56 -2.91 -6.64
N CYS A 139 4.80 -1.65 -7.02
CA CYS A 139 6.11 -0.99 -6.92
C CYS A 139 6.12 -0.01 -5.75
N PHE A 140 7.28 0.18 -5.14
CA PHE A 140 7.49 1.16 -4.09
C PHE A 140 8.83 1.85 -4.24
N ARG A 141 8.89 3.10 -3.78
CA ARG A 141 10.13 3.88 -3.63
C ARG A 141 10.04 4.71 -2.35
N PHE A 142 10.85 4.38 -1.35
CA PHE A 142 10.98 5.18 -0.13
C PHE A 142 12.20 6.08 -0.18
N SER A 143 11.97 7.33 0.21
CA SER A 143 12.97 8.38 0.35
C SER A 143 12.96 8.84 1.82
N PRO A 144 13.76 8.21 2.72
CA PRO A 144 13.81 8.59 4.13
C PRO A 144 14.27 10.03 4.25
N GLN A 145 13.58 10.86 5.02
CA GLN A 145 13.93 12.28 5.16
C GLN A 145 14.78 12.54 6.40
N THR A 146 15.02 11.49 7.20
CA THR A 146 15.81 11.54 8.43
C THR A 146 16.61 10.27 8.60
N GLU A 147 17.73 10.36 9.31
CA GLU A 147 18.58 9.21 9.62
C GLU A 147 17.83 8.09 10.37
N ARG A 148 16.89 8.48 11.24
CA ARG A 148 16.02 7.53 11.94
C ARG A 148 15.09 6.78 10.98
N ALA A 149 14.56 7.46 9.97
CA ALA A 149 13.74 6.81 8.94
C ALA A 149 14.59 5.83 8.11
N ARG A 150 15.85 6.19 7.79
CA ARG A 150 16.79 5.28 7.12
C ARG A 150 17.02 4.01 7.93
N HIS A 151 17.41 4.14 9.21
CA HIS A 151 17.63 3.00 10.09
C HIS A 151 16.37 2.14 10.26
N MET A 152 15.18 2.76 10.31
CA MET A 152 13.92 2.02 10.35
C MET A 152 13.74 1.14 9.11
N LEU A 153 13.95 1.69 7.90
CA LEU A 153 13.83 0.92 6.65
C LEU A 153 14.88 -0.20 6.58
N GLU A 154 16.11 0.04 7.05
CA GLU A 154 17.15 -0.99 7.15
C GLU A 154 16.77 -2.10 8.13
N ALA A 155 16.22 -1.75 9.30
CA ALA A 155 15.76 -2.72 10.29
C ALA A 155 14.58 -3.58 9.78
N LEU A 156 13.79 -3.05 8.84
CA LEU A 156 12.75 -3.81 8.13
C LEU A 156 13.32 -4.78 7.08
N GLY A 157 14.64 -4.85 6.92
CA GLY A 157 15.32 -5.69 5.92
C GLY A 157 15.66 -4.96 4.63
N GLY A 158 15.66 -3.62 4.64
CA GLY A 158 15.92 -2.79 3.46
C GLY A 158 14.94 -3.10 2.33
N THR A 159 15.42 -3.00 1.09
CA THR A 159 14.61 -3.28 -0.10
C THR A 159 14.00 -4.68 -0.09
N ALA A 160 14.77 -5.71 0.29
CA ALA A 160 14.31 -7.10 0.24
C ALA A 160 13.14 -7.35 1.20
N GLY A 161 13.24 -6.88 2.45
CA GLY A 161 12.16 -7.02 3.43
C GLY A 161 10.92 -6.21 3.07
N LEU A 162 11.08 -5.06 2.41
CA LEU A 162 9.96 -4.26 1.91
C LEU A 162 9.25 -4.96 0.74
N SER A 163 9.98 -5.59 -0.19
CA SER A 163 9.39 -6.43 -1.25
C SER A 163 8.64 -7.64 -0.69
N GLU A 164 9.20 -8.32 0.32
CA GLU A 164 8.52 -9.42 1.02
C GLU A 164 7.21 -8.95 1.67
N ALA A 165 7.22 -7.79 2.33
CA ALA A 165 6.00 -7.20 2.90
C ALA A 165 4.94 -6.86 1.83
N CYS A 166 5.36 -6.35 0.67
CA CYS A 166 4.45 -6.11 -0.47
C CYS A 166 3.84 -7.43 -0.96
N LEU A 167 4.64 -8.48 -1.11
CA LEU A 167 4.15 -9.80 -1.53
C LEU A 167 3.11 -10.36 -0.54
N VAL A 168 3.34 -10.26 0.78
CA VAL A 168 2.38 -10.67 1.80
C VAL A 168 1.05 -9.92 1.67
N ASN A 169 1.09 -8.61 1.40
CA ASN A 169 -0.12 -7.82 1.18
C ASN A 169 -0.84 -8.23 -0.12
N LEU A 170 -0.10 -8.48 -1.21
CA LEU A 170 -0.66 -8.94 -2.49
C LEU A 170 -1.32 -10.33 -2.39
N GLU A 171 -0.74 -11.26 -1.62
CA GLU A 171 -1.35 -12.56 -1.34
C GLU A 171 -2.69 -12.42 -0.60
N ARG A 172 -2.78 -11.45 0.32
CA ARG A 172 -4.04 -11.16 1.01
C ARG A 172 -5.08 -10.53 0.10
N LEU A 173 -4.66 -9.64 -0.80
CA LEU A 173 -5.52 -9.07 -1.84
C LEU A 173 -6.07 -10.18 -2.76
N LYS A 174 -5.21 -11.09 -3.22
CA LYS A 174 -5.59 -12.26 -4.01
C LYS A 174 -6.66 -13.09 -3.31
N TYR A 175 -6.44 -13.44 -2.04
CA TYR A 175 -7.42 -14.20 -1.25
C TYR A 175 -8.80 -13.54 -1.19
N ILE A 176 -8.84 -12.21 -0.99
CA ILE A 176 -10.11 -11.46 -0.92
C ILE A 176 -10.83 -11.51 -2.27
N LEU A 177 -10.14 -11.14 -3.34
CA LEU A 177 -10.75 -11.01 -4.67
C LEU A 177 -11.20 -12.36 -5.24
N GLU A 178 -10.39 -13.41 -5.09
CA GLU A 178 -10.77 -14.74 -5.55
C GLU A 178 -11.94 -15.31 -4.73
N GLY A 179 -12.00 -14.99 -3.44
CA GLY A 179 -13.14 -15.33 -2.58
C GLY A 179 -14.45 -14.63 -2.97
N GLU A 180 -14.39 -13.39 -3.46
CA GLU A 180 -15.56 -12.67 -3.97
C GLU A 180 -16.07 -13.23 -5.30
N VAL A 181 -15.17 -13.58 -6.22
CA VAL A 181 -15.52 -14.21 -7.51
C VAL A 181 -16.30 -15.51 -7.29
N ILE A 182 -15.85 -16.36 -6.37
CA ILE A 182 -16.52 -17.62 -6.05
C ILE A 182 -17.95 -17.39 -5.53
N LYS A 183 -18.14 -16.37 -4.68
CA LYS A 183 -19.48 -16.04 -4.13
C LYS A 183 -20.42 -15.59 -5.23
N THR A 184 -19.97 -14.74 -6.15
CA THR A 184 -20.77 -14.23 -7.26
C THR A 184 -21.19 -15.35 -8.22
N LEU A 185 -20.26 -16.24 -8.58
CA LEU A 185 -20.55 -17.40 -9.45
C LEU A 185 -21.55 -18.38 -8.80
N SER A 186 -21.47 -18.54 -7.48
CA SER A 186 -22.39 -19.39 -6.71
C SER A 186 -23.81 -18.81 -6.63
N GLN A 187 -23.95 -17.48 -6.66
CA GLN A 187 -25.26 -16.81 -6.65
C GLN A 187 -25.93 -16.82 -8.03
N SER A 188 -25.14 -16.67 -9.11
CA SER A 188 -25.67 -16.69 -10.49
C SER A 188 -26.19 -18.06 -10.94
N SER A 189 -25.77 -19.15 -10.29
CA SER A 189 -26.13 -20.52 -10.67
C SER A 189 -27.43 -21.03 -10.01
N ARG A 190 -28.13 -20.23 -9.20
CA ARG A 190 -29.42 -20.65 -8.63
C ARG A 190 -30.50 -20.55 -9.70
N PRO A 191 -31.16 -21.67 -10.08
CA PRO A 191 -32.21 -21.63 -11.08
C PRO A 191 -33.37 -20.76 -10.59
N THR A 192 -33.80 -19.83 -11.44
CA THR A 192 -35.01 -19.04 -11.22
C THR A 192 -36.19 -20.01 -11.26
N VAL A 193 -36.71 -20.37 -10.10
CA VAL A 193 -37.97 -21.13 -10.02
C VAL A 193 -39.08 -20.17 -10.40
N SER A 194 -39.50 -20.22 -11.67
CA SER A 194 -40.71 -19.57 -12.14
C SER A 194 -41.93 -20.32 -11.57
N ASN A 195 -42.75 -19.61 -10.78
CA ASN A 195 -44.07 -20.06 -10.36
C ASN A 195 -45.07 -20.01 -11.51
#